data_AF-A0A4S3FZ80-F1
#
_entry.id   AF-A0A4S3FZ80-F1
#
_cell.length_a   1.000
_cell.length_b   1.000
_cell.length_c   1.000
_cell.angle_alpha   90.00
_cell.angle_beta   90.00
_cell.angle_gamma   90.00
#
_symmetry.space_group_name_H-M   'P 1'
#
loop_
_entity.id
_entity.type
_entity.pdbx_description
1 polymer ?
#
loop_
_entity_poly.entity_id
_entity_poly.type
_entity_poly.pdbx_seq_one_letter_code
_entity_poly.pdbx_strand_id
1 'polypeptide(L)'
;MKYRSAWLTALAAAVMISPAWAGVNEDVAHLQQSWEQVKYQTPAPKQEQGFERLVAESEQVLARNPNSADILIWHAIIESTYAGAKGGLGALKYVKDAKKNLEQALSINPAALAGSAYTSLGSLYYQVPGWPIGFGDDAKAQEFLKKGLAANPDGIDPNYFYGDYLYRKGDFDGAERFLRKAMQAPARAGRKLADDGRRGEIAQLLDKIAQQRK
;
A
#
# COMPACT_ATOMS: atom_id res chain seq x y z
N MET A 1 71.03 16.29 2.70
CA MET A 1 70.01 16.84 1.76
C MET A 1 69.94 15.87 0.59
N LYS A 2 68.84 15.16 0.29
CA LYS A 2 67.51 15.66 -0.09
C LYS A 2 66.45 14.57 0.17
N TYR A 3 65.35 14.95 0.82
CA TYR A 3 64.13 14.16 0.94
C TYR A 3 63.42 14.09 -0.43
N ARG A 4 62.89 12.92 -0.80
CA ARG A 4 61.85 12.81 -1.85
C ARG A 4 60.61 12.17 -1.23
N SER A 5 59.66 13.03 -0.88
CA SER A 5 58.33 12.68 -0.41
C SER A 5 57.52 12.12 -1.58
N ALA A 6 57.08 10.86 -1.47
CA ALA A 6 56.07 10.28 -2.36
C ALA A 6 54.69 10.72 -1.87
N TRP A 7 53.94 11.41 -2.73
CA TRP A 7 52.58 11.84 -2.45
C TRP A 7 51.63 10.67 -2.69
N LEU A 8 50.99 10.18 -1.63
CA LEU A 8 49.82 9.30 -1.69
C LEU A 8 48.58 10.16 -1.95
N THR A 9 48.03 10.12 -3.17
CA THR A 9 46.71 10.67 -3.46
C THR A 9 45.64 9.72 -2.94
N ALA A 10 45.04 10.05 -1.79
CA ALA A 10 43.81 9.41 -1.31
C ALA A 10 42.61 9.97 -2.09
N LEU A 11 41.97 9.12 -2.89
CA LEU A 11 40.72 9.45 -3.60
C LEU A 11 39.55 9.30 -2.62
N ALA A 12 39.08 10.40 -2.02
CA ALA A 12 37.88 10.40 -1.20
C ALA A 12 36.65 10.44 -2.12
N ALA A 13 35.93 9.32 -2.23
CA ALA A 13 34.63 9.27 -2.90
C ALA A 13 33.57 9.92 -2.00
N ALA A 14 33.21 11.17 -2.27
CA ALA A 14 32.07 11.81 -1.63
C ALA A 14 30.77 11.23 -2.21
N VAL A 15 30.05 10.46 -1.41
CA VAL A 15 28.68 10.03 -1.74
C VAL A 15 27.77 11.25 -1.62
N MET A 16 27.45 11.89 -2.75
CA MET A 16 26.45 12.96 -2.79
C MET A 16 25.05 12.34 -2.75
N ILE A 17 24.37 12.48 -1.63
CA ILE A 17 22.95 12.14 -1.51
C ILE A 17 22.16 13.31 -2.11
N SER A 18 21.48 13.07 -3.23
CA SER A 18 20.72 14.11 -3.96
C SER A 18 19.50 14.60 -3.17
N PRO A 19 19.25 15.93 -3.08
CA PRO A 19 18.15 16.51 -2.30
C PRO A 19 16.75 16.12 -2.81
N ALA A 20 16.60 15.74 -4.08
CA ALA A 20 15.33 15.28 -4.64
C ALA A 20 14.81 13.98 -3.99
N TRP A 21 15.71 13.10 -3.55
CA TRP A 21 15.31 11.84 -2.90
C TRP A 21 14.85 12.05 -1.46
N ALA A 22 15.41 13.04 -0.78
CA ALA A 22 14.95 13.43 0.55
C ALA A 22 13.51 13.94 0.51
N GLY A 23 13.17 14.81 -0.45
CA GLY A 23 11.81 15.35 -0.61
C GLY A 23 10.75 14.28 -0.90
N VAL A 24 11.06 13.29 -1.76
CA VAL A 24 10.12 12.18 -2.04
C VAL A 24 9.86 11.34 -0.80
N ASN A 25 10.88 11.05 0.00
CA ASN A 25 10.72 10.26 1.23
C ASN A 25 9.86 10.98 2.28
N GLU A 26 10.02 12.31 2.40
CA GLU A 26 9.19 13.15 3.27
C GLU A 26 7.73 13.21 2.80
N ASP A 27 7.50 13.41 1.50
CA ASP A 27 6.18 13.38 0.89
C ASP A 27 5.49 12.02 1.13
N VAL A 28 6.21 10.90 0.93
CA VAL A 28 5.70 9.55 1.22
C VAL A 28 5.33 9.39 2.69
N ALA A 29 6.21 9.81 3.60
CA ALA A 29 5.96 9.72 5.04
C ALA A 29 4.73 10.55 5.46
N HIS A 30 4.55 11.74 4.87
CA HIS A 30 3.40 12.58 5.12
C HIS A 30 2.09 11.91 4.67
N LEU A 31 2.04 11.42 3.42
CA LEU A 31 0.86 10.72 2.89
C LEU A 31 0.50 9.48 3.73
N GLN A 32 1.50 8.74 4.21
CA GLN A 32 1.32 7.60 5.10
C GLN A 32 0.64 7.99 6.40
N GLN A 33 1.18 9.01 7.08
CA GLN A 33 0.68 9.51 8.37
C GLN A 33 -0.73 10.09 8.24
N SER A 34 -0.96 10.90 7.20
CA SER A 34 -2.28 11.46 6.90
C SER A 34 -3.30 10.34 6.63
N TRP A 35 -2.93 9.32 5.86
CA TRP A 35 -3.80 8.18 5.58
C TRP A 35 -4.17 7.41 6.86
N GLU A 36 -3.21 7.07 7.72
CA GLU A 36 -3.49 6.31 8.94
C GLU A 36 -4.32 7.12 9.96
N GLN A 37 -4.12 8.44 10.01
CA GLN A 37 -4.95 9.34 10.83
C GLN A 37 -6.41 9.32 10.37
N VAL A 38 -6.65 9.43 9.06
CA VAL A 38 -8.01 9.38 8.51
C VAL A 38 -8.61 7.99 8.68
N LYS A 39 -7.86 6.93 8.37
CA LYS A 39 -8.34 5.55 8.40
C LYS A 39 -8.68 5.05 9.81
N TYR A 40 -7.83 5.35 10.80
CA TYR A 40 -7.89 4.68 12.10
C TYR A 40 -8.26 5.59 13.27
N GLN A 41 -8.10 6.91 13.16
CA GLN A 41 -8.46 7.84 14.24
C GLN A 41 -9.67 8.73 13.93
N THR A 42 -10.06 8.86 12.66
CA THR A 42 -11.24 9.65 12.30
C THR A 42 -12.50 8.81 12.42
N PRO A 43 -13.57 9.29 13.09
CA PRO A 43 -14.85 8.57 13.16
C PRO A 43 -15.41 8.23 11.77
N ALA A 44 -15.96 7.04 11.60
CA ALA A 44 -16.42 6.53 10.30
C ALA A 44 -17.27 7.53 9.47
N PRO A 45 -18.26 8.26 10.05
CA PRO A 45 -19.05 9.23 9.29
C PRO A 45 -18.27 10.43 8.73
N LYS A 46 -17.06 10.68 9.25
CA LYS A 46 -16.17 11.77 8.81
C LYS A 46 -15.02 11.30 7.91
N GLN A 47 -14.88 9.99 7.70
CA GLN A 47 -13.77 9.44 6.91
C GLN A 47 -13.87 9.80 5.43
N GLU A 48 -15.06 9.82 4.83
CA GLU A 48 -15.22 10.22 3.42
C GLU A 48 -14.64 11.62 3.18
N GLN A 49 -15.04 12.62 3.96
CA GLN A 49 -14.53 13.99 3.85
C GLN A 49 -13.04 14.10 4.20
N GLY A 50 -12.55 13.26 5.11
CA GLY A 50 -11.11 13.16 5.42
C GLY A 50 -10.32 12.69 4.20
N PHE A 51 -10.76 11.61 3.57
CA PHE A 51 -10.10 11.05 2.40
C PHE A 51 -10.26 11.91 1.15
N GLU A 52 -11.37 12.63 0.97
CA GLU A 52 -11.54 13.57 -0.13
C GLU A 52 -10.46 14.66 -0.11
N ARG A 53 -10.18 15.23 1.07
CA ARG A 53 -9.09 16.21 1.23
C ARG A 53 -7.72 15.58 0.97
N LEU A 54 -7.51 14.36 1.46
CA LEU A 54 -6.24 13.65 1.28
C LEU A 54 -6.00 13.24 -0.18
N VAL A 55 -7.06 12.93 -0.96
CA VAL A 55 -6.94 12.72 -2.40
C VAL A 55 -6.40 13.99 -3.06
N ALA A 56 -7.01 15.16 -2.81
CA ALA A 56 -6.55 16.43 -3.38
C ALA A 56 -5.10 16.79 -2.99
N GLU A 57 -4.70 16.49 -1.76
CA GLU A 57 -3.31 16.65 -1.31
C GLU A 57 -2.36 15.71 -2.07
N SER A 58 -2.71 14.43 -2.15
CA SER A 58 -1.89 13.43 -2.85
C SER A 58 -1.76 13.69 -4.36
N GLU A 59 -2.77 14.29 -5.00
CA GLU A 59 -2.71 14.75 -6.40
C GLU A 59 -1.64 15.84 -6.57
N GLN A 60 -1.56 16.81 -5.64
CA GLN A 60 -0.53 17.85 -5.67
C GLN A 60 0.87 17.27 -5.47
N VAL A 61 1.01 16.29 -4.57
CA VAL A 61 2.27 15.58 -4.36
C VAL A 61 2.68 14.80 -5.61
N LEU A 62 1.74 14.10 -6.25
CA LEU A 62 1.98 13.36 -7.49
C LEU A 62 2.36 14.29 -8.65
N ALA A 63 1.71 15.44 -8.79
CA ALA A 63 2.02 16.42 -9.83
C ALA A 63 3.46 16.93 -9.76
N ARG A 64 4.04 17.02 -8.56
CA ARG A 64 5.46 17.37 -8.35
C ARG A 64 6.41 16.20 -8.58
N ASN A 65 5.91 14.97 -8.42
CA ASN A 65 6.71 13.73 -8.44
C ASN A 65 6.14 12.65 -9.39
N PRO A 66 5.85 12.96 -10.67
CA PRO A 66 5.03 12.10 -11.54
C PRO A 66 5.67 10.74 -11.90
N ASN A 67 6.99 10.61 -11.71
CA ASN A 67 7.75 9.39 -12.01
C ASN A 67 8.22 8.66 -10.74
N SER A 68 7.70 9.02 -9.56
CA SER A 68 8.00 8.30 -8.32
C SER A 68 7.03 7.14 -8.15
N ALA A 69 7.54 5.89 -8.21
CA ALA A 69 6.76 4.69 -7.96
C ALA A 69 6.10 4.72 -6.57
N ASP A 70 6.83 5.18 -5.55
CA ASP A 70 6.35 5.25 -4.17
C ASP A 70 5.18 6.23 -4.04
N ILE A 71 5.25 7.40 -4.69
CA ILE A 71 4.15 8.39 -4.68
C ILE A 71 2.94 7.89 -5.46
N LEU A 72 3.15 7.26 -6.64
CA LEU A 72 2.08 6.64 -7.41
C LEU A 72 1.34 5.57 -6.58
N ILE A 73 2.07 4.75 -5.83
CA ILE A 73 1.49 3.72 -4.95
C ILE A 73 0.67 4.36 -3.84
N TRP A 74 1.22 5.34 -3.12
CA TRP A 74 0.49 5.99 -2.01
C TRP A 74 -0.73 6.75 -2.47
N HIS A 75 -0.64 7.48 -3.58
CA HIS A 75 -1.79 8.13 -4.19
C HIS A 75 -2.88 7.11 -4.54
N ALA A 76 -2.52 5.99 -5.20
CA ALA A 76 -3.48 4.94 -5.53
C ALA A 76 -4.11 4.28 -4.30
N ILE A 77 -3.37 4.08 -3.21
CA ILE A 77 -3.90 3.56 -1.94
C ILE A 77 -4.93 4.54 -1.36
N ILE A 78 -4.64 5.84 -1.38
CA ILE A 78 -5.53 6.89 -0.91
C ILE A 78 -6.81 6.93 -1.77
N GLU A 79 -6.69 6.93 -3.09
CA GLU A 79 -7.83 6.88 -4.02
C GLU A 79 -8.70 5.65 -3.82
N SER A 80 -8.08 4.47 -3.68
CA SER A 80 -8.79 3.20 -3.45
C SER A 80 -9.54 3.22 -2.11
N THR A 81 -8.93 3.78 -1.07
CA THR A 81 -9.55 3.90 0.26
C THR A 81 -10.69 4.90 0.23
N TYR A 82 -10.51 6.05 -0.44
CA TYR A 82 -11.56 7.04 -0.64
C TYR A 82 -12.76 6.45 -1.38
N ALA A 83 -12.51 5.70 -2.46
CA ALA A 83 -13.57 5.04 -3.22
C ALA A 83 -14.41 4.11 -2.34
N GLY A 84 -13.77 3.36 -1.44
CA GLY A 84 -14.45 2.52 -0.46
C GLY A 84 -15.28 3.31 0.55
N ALA A 85 -14.78 4.45 1.03
CA ALA A 85 -15.52 5.32 1.95
C ALA A 85 -16.69 6.05 1.29
N LYS A 86 -16.52 6.50 0.04
CA LYS A 86 -17.51 7.23 -0.75
C LYS A 86 -18.63 6.32 -1.25
N GLY A 87 -18.28 5.14 -1.75
CA GLY A 87 -19.22 4.21 -2.36
C GLY A 87 -19.91 4.76 -3.62
N GLY A 88 -20.84 3.96 -4.16
CA GLY A 88 -21.64 4.32 -5.33
C GLY A 88 -20.86 4.46 -6.65
N LEU A 89 -21.57 4.82 -7.72
CA LEU A 89 -20.97 4.92 -9.06
C LEU A 89 -19.93 6.05 -9.17
N GLY A 90 -20.06 7.10 -8.36
CA GLY A 90 -19.11 8.22 -8.32
C GLY A 90 -17.72 7.85 -7.80
N ALA A 91 -17.60 6.70 -7.11
CA ALA A 91 -16.34 6.16 -6.63
C ALA A 91 -15.54 5.39 -7.72
N LEU A 92 -16.19 4.98 -8.82
CA LEU A 92 -15.58 4.12 -9.83
C LEU A 92 -14.41 4.77 -10.56
N LYS A 93 -14.38 6.11 -10.68
CA LYS A 93 -13.25 6.81 -11.30
C LYS A 93 -11.96 6.62 -10.49
N TYR A 94 -12.03 6.76 -9.16
CA TYR A 94 -10.87 6.67 -8.27
C TYR A 94 -10.23 5.28 -8.28
N VAL A 95 -11.02 4.20 -8.33
CA VAL A 95 -10.44 2.84 -8.44
C VAL A 95 -9.82 2.57 -9.82
N LYS A 96 -10.32 3.21 -10.88
CA LYS A 96 -9.73 3.11 -12.23
C LYS A 96 -8.42 3.89 -12.31
N ASP A 97 -8.38 5.09 -11.73
CA ASP A 97 -7.20 5.93 -11.65
C ASP A 97 -6.14 5.27 -10.76
N ALA A 98 -6.53 4.76 -9.59
CA ALA A 98 -5.65 3.96 -8.72
C ALA A 98 -5.04 2.76 -9.44
N LYS A 99 -5.84 1.99 -10.19
CA LYS A 99 -5.33 0.87 -11.00
C LYS A 99 -4.25 1.34 -11.98
N LYS A 100 -4.50 2.43 -12.72
CA LYS A 100 -3.54 2.97 -13.70
C LYS A 100 -2.25 3.43 -13.00
N ASN A 101 -2.35 4.12 -11.87
CA ASN A 101 -1.22 4.60 -11.09
C ASN A 101 -0.37 3.43 -10.55
N LEU A 102 -1.00 2.34 -10.10
CA LEU A 102 -0.29 1.14 -9.66
C LEU A 102 0.39 0.40 -10.82
N GLU A 103 -0.26 0.30 -11.99
CA GLU A 103 0.34 -0.27 -13.19
C GLU A 103 1.57 0.54 -13.65
N GLN A 104 1.51 1.87 -13.56
CA GLN A 104 2.66 2.74 -13.81
C GLN A 104 3.76 2.60 -12.76
N ALA A 105 3.40 2.48 -11.48
CA ALA A 105 4.40 2.23 -10.43
C ALA A 105 5.14 0.91 -10.67
N LEU A 106 4.45 -0.14 -11.09
CA LEU A 106 5.05 -1.42 -11.45
C LEU A 106 6.00 -1.33 -12.65
N SER A 107 5.73 -0.45 -13.62
CA SER A 107 6.64 -0.26 -14.77
C SER A 107 7.90 0.52 -14.40
N ILE A 108 7.83 1.36 -13.37
CA ILE A 108 8.96 2.15 -12.85
C ILE A 108 9.82 1.31 -11.90
N ASN A 109 9.20 0.74 -10.85
CA ASN A 109 9.88 -0.07 -9.85
C ASN A 109 8.91 -1.09 -9.24
N PRO A 110 8.90 -2.35 -9.71
CA PRO A 110 8.00 -3.38 -9.19
C PRO A 110 8.30 -3.79 -7.74
N ALA A 111 9.49 -3.50 -7.22
CA ALA A 111 9.89 -3.77 -5.85
C ALA A 111 9.62 -2.61 -4.88
N ALA A 112 9.14 -1.46 -5.39
CA ALA A 112 8.83 -0.28 -4.60
C ALA A 112 7.93 -0.63 -3.41
N LEU A 113 8.28 -0.08 -2.24
CA LEU A 113 7.55 -0.29 -0.99
C LEU A 113 7.28 -1.78 -0.71
N ALA A 114 8.29 -2.63 -0.91
CA ALA A 114 8.20 -4.09 -0.73
C ALA A 114 7.06 -4.73 -1.54
N GLY A 115 6.88 -4.31 -2.79
CA GLY A 115 5.88 -4.86 -3.70
C GLY A 115 4.43 -4.43 -3.41
N SER A 116 4.24 -3.33 -2.68
CA SER A 116 2.90 -2.84 -2.29
C SER A 116 1.95 -2.64 -3.47
N ALA A 117 2.48 -2.27 -4.64
CA ALA A 117 1.69 -2.14 -5.86
C ALA A 117 0.96 -3.44 -6.25
N TYR A 118 1.61 -4.60 -6.09
CA TYR A 118 1.00 -5.91 -6.35
C TYR A 118 -0.14 -6.19 -5.37
N THR A 119 0.06 -5.95 -4.07
CA THR A 119 -0.98 -6.14 -3.05
C THR A 119 -2.18 -5.24 -3.30
N SER A 120 -1.97 -3.97 -3.61
CA SER A 120 -3.05 -3.00 -3.89
C SER A 120 -3.82 -3.34 -5.17
N LEU A 121 -3.15 -3.71 -6.26
CA LEU A 121 -3.83 -4.18 -7.48
C LEU A 121 -4.65 -5.43 -7.21
N GLY A 122 -4.07 -6.39 -6.49
CA GLY A 122 -4.77 -7.60 -6.07
C GLY A 122 -6.05 -7.28 -5.29
N SER A 123 -5.97 -6.35 -4.33
CA SER A 123 -7.12 -5.85 -3.56
C SER A 123 -8.19 -5.25 -4.45
N LEU A 124 -7.82 -4.35 -5.38
CA LEU A 124 -8.76 -3.73 -6.30
C LEU A 124 -9.49 -4.77 -7.15
N TYR A 125 -8.77 -5.77 -7.67
CA TYR A 125 -9.37 -6.78 -8.54
C TYR A 125 -10.43 -7.65 -7.87
N TYR A 126 -10.36 -7.93 -6.55
CA TYR A 126 -11.42 -8.70 -5.88
C TYR A 126 -12.47 -7.83 -5.18
N GLN A 127 -12.21 -6.53 -4.97
CA GLN A 127 -13.14 -5.63 -4.27
C GLN A 127 -13.99 -4.79 -5.23
N VAL A 128 -13.50 -4.47 -6.42
CA VAL A 128 -14.23 -3.69 -7.43
C VAL A 128 -15.19 -4.60 -8.18
N PRO A 129 -16.40 -4.13 -8.56
CA PRO A 129 -17.30 -4.89 -9.42
C PRO A 129 -16.65 -5.30 -10.76
N GLY A 130 -17.04 -6.46 -11.28
CA GLY A 130 -16.63 -6.92 -12.61
C GLY A 130 -17.27 -6.13 -13.76
N TRP A 131 -17.00 -6.60 -14.98
CA TRP A 131 -17.64 -6.07 -16.20
C TRP A 131 -19.18 -6.22 -16.14
N PRO A 132 -19.97 -5.24 -16.62
CA PRO A 132 -19.57 -4.03 -17.36
C PRO A 132 -19.31 -2.79 -16.49
N ILE A 133 -19.46 -2.87 -15.17
CA ILE A 133 -19.45 -1.68 -14.30
C ILE A 133 -18.00 -1.30 -13.90
N GLY A 134 -17.18 -2.29 -13.58
CA GLY A 134 -15.79 -2.11 -13.19
C GLY A 134 -14.86 -3.10 -13.88
N PHE A 135 -13.74 -3.39 -13.24
CA PHE A 135 -12.66 -4.22 -13.76
C PHE A 135 -12.33 -5.41 -12.85
N GLY A 136 -13.18 -5.71 -11.87
CA GLY A 136 -12.98 -6.83 -10.96
C GLY A 136 -12.77 -8.14 -11.71
N ASP A 137 -11.78 -8.92 -11.26
CA ASP A 137 -11.32 -10.16 -11.89
C ASP A 137 -10.58 -11.00 -10.84
N ASP A 138 -11.21 -12.10 -10.39
CA ASP A 138 -10.67 -12.96 -9.33
C ASP A 138 -9.35 -13.65 -9.71
N ALA A 139 -9.14 -13.96 -10.98
CA ALA A 139 -7.92 -14.61 -11.44
C ALA A 139 -6.75 -13.63 -11.35
N LYS A 140 -6.96 -12.39 -11.79
CA LYS A 140 -5.98 -11.31 -11.61
C LYS A 140 -5.77 -10.99 -10.14
N ALA A 141 -6.82 -10.92 -9.34
CA ALA A 141 -6.70 -10.70 -7.90
C ALA A 141 -5.74 -11.71 -7.27
N GLN A 142 -5.94 -13.00 -7.52
CA GLN A 142 -5.08 -14.06 -6.99
C GLN A 142 -3.64 -13.94 -7.49
N GLU A 143 -3.44 -13.67 -8.78
CA GLU A 143 -2.10 -13.49 -9.37
C GLU A 143 -1.34 -12.35 -8.68
N PHE A 144 -1.96 -11.17 -8.59
CA PHE A 144 -1.38 -9.99 -7.98
C PHE A 144 -1.12 -10.15 -6.49
N LEU A 145 -2.06 -10.74 -5.73
CA LEU A 145 -1.87 -11.01 -4.30
C LEU A 145 -0.71 -11.99 -4.04
N LYS A 146 -0.56 -13.04 -4.87
CA LYS A 146 0.57 -13.96 -4.77
C LYS A 146 1.90 -13.28 -5.07
N LYS A 147 1.95 -12.36 -6.04
CA LYS A 147 3.15 -11.54 -6.30
C LYS A 147 3.47 -10.64 -5.12
N GLY A 148 2.48 -10.02 -4.50
CA GLY A 148 2.65 -9.21 -3.27
C GLY A 148 3.20 -10.03 -2.11
N LEU A 149 2.67 -11.25 -1.90
CA LEU A 149 3.20 -12.19 -0.90
C LEU A 149 4.63 -12.63 -1.20
N ALA A 150 4.97 -12.88 -2.47
CA ALA A 150 6.34 -13.23 -2.84
C ALA A 150 7.34 -12.08 -2.57
N ALA A 151 6.91 -10.83 -2.78
CA ALA A 151 7.72 -9.65 -2.52
C ALA A 151 7.88 -9.35 -1.02
N ASN A 152 6.85 -9.61 -0.21
CA ASN A 152 6.86 -9.33 1.23
C ASN A 152 6.12 -10.44 2.00
N PRO A 153 6.75 -11.62 2.17
CA PRO A 153 6.09 -12.82 2.67
C PRO A 153 5.63 -12.71 4.12
N ASP A 154 6.29 -11.87 4.92
CA ASP A 154 6.01 -11.69 6.36
C ASP A 154 5.35 -10.33 6.66
N GLY A 155 5.00 -9.58 5.61
CA GLY A 155 4.35 -8.27 5.73
C GLY A 155 2.90 -8.38 6.17
N ILE A 156 2.46 -7.42 6.99
CA ILE A 156 1.09 -7.40 7.50
C ILE A 156 0.03 -7.23 6.39
N ASP A 157 0.23 -6.28 5.47
CA ASP A 157 -0.76 -5.96 4.44
C ASP A 157 -0.89 -7.08 3.39
N PRO A 158 0.18 -7.64 2.78
CA PRO A 158 0.06 -8.75 1.84
C PRO A 158 -0.64 -9.98 2.42
N ASN A 159 -0.32 -10.35 3.66
CA ASN A 159 -0.97 -11.48 4.34
C ASN A 159 -2.42 -11.17 4.71
N TYR A 160 -2.73 -9.95 5.16
CA TYR A 160 -4.10 -9.53 5.43
C TYR A 160 -4.97 -9.57 4.17
N PHE A 161 -4.54 -8.94 3.08
CA PHE A 161 -5.33 -8.86 1.85
C PHE A 161 -5.50 -10.22 1.16
N TYR A 162 -4.49 -11.11 1.23
CA TYR A 162 -4.67 -12.48 0.77
C TYR A 162 -5.63 -13.27 1.67
N GLY A 163 -5.58 -13.06 2.99
CA GLY A 163 -6.54 -13.62 3.93
C GLY A 163 -7.97 -13.15 3.67
N ASP A 164 -8.19 -11.85 3.44
CA ASP A 164 -9.50 -11.28 3.09
C ASP A 164 -10.01 -11.81 1.74
N TYR A 165 -9.12 -11.95 0.75
CA TYR A 165 -9.46 -12.60 -0.52
C TYR A 165 -9.95 -14.05 -0.29
N LEU A 166 -9.20 -14.87 0.43
CA LEU A 166 -9.58 -16.27 0.71
C LEU A 166 -10.90 -16.36 1.47
N TYR A 167 -11.11 -15.47 2.45
CA TYR A 167 -12.36 -15.38 3.20
C TYR A 167 -13.55 -15.13 2.26
N ARG A 168 -13.43 -14.18 1.33
CA ARG A 168 -14.47 -13.87 0.35
C ARG A 168 -14.71 -15.00 -0.65
N LYS A 169 -13.71 -15.84 -0.91
CA LYS A 169 -13.82 -17.04 -1.74
C LYS A 169 -14.37 -18.25 -0.97
N GLY A 170 -14.59 -18.13 0.34
CA GLY A 170 -15.10 -19.21 1.20
C GLY A 170 -14.02 -20.17 1.72
N ASP A 171 -12.75 -19.93 1.42
CA ASP A 171 -11.64 -20.71 1.98
C ASP A 171 -11.28 -20.16 3.37
N PHE A 172 -12.08 -20.55 4.37
CA PHE A 172 -11.92 -20.07 5.74
C PHE A 172 -10.64 -20.58 6.42
N ASP A 173 -10.20 -21.79 6.10
CA ASP A 173 -8.97 -22.37 6.66
C ASP A 173 -7.74 -21.65 6.11
N GLY A 174 -7.71 -21.42 4.80
CA GLY A 174 -6.67 -20.61 4.17
C GLY A 174 -6.69 -19.17 4.70
N ALA A 175 -7.86 -18.54 4.78
CA ALA A 175 -8.01 -17.19 5.29
C ALA A 175 -7.44 -17.06 6.72
N GLU A 176 -7.83 -17.96 7.64
CA GLU A 176 -7.34 -17.95 9.01
C GLU A 176 -5.81 -18.09 9.06
N ARG A 177 -5.24 -19.00 8.26
CA ARG A 177 -3.78 -19.22 8.22
C ARG A 177 -3.03 -17.93 7.86
N PHE A 178 -3.45 -17.23 6.81
CA PHE A 178 -2.80 -16.00 6.37
C PHE A 178 -3.06 -14.83 7.32
N LEU A 179 -4.26 -14.73 7.91
CA LEU A 179 -4.58 -13.70 8.89
C LEU A 179 -3.79 -13.86 10.20
N ARG A 180 -3.60 -15.09 10.68
CA ARG A 180 -2.72 -15.36 11.82
C ARG A 180 -1.26 -15.00 11.53
N LYS A 181 -0.80 -15.25 10.29
CA LYS A 181 0.52 -14.79 9.85
C LYS A 181 0.61 -13.26 9.84
N ALA A 182 -0.41 -12.57 9.32
CA ALA A 182 -0.47 -11.11 9.33
C ALA A 182 -0.44 -10.53 10.77
N MET A 183 -1.10 -11.18 11.72
CA MET A 183 -1.09 -10.76 13.13
C MET A 183 0.32 -10.79 13.75
N GLN A 184 1.15 -11.74 13.32
CA GLN A 184 2.52 -11.95 13.79
C GLN A 184 3.57 -11.13 13.02
N ALA A 185 3.15 -10.36 12.00
CA ALA A 185 4.07 -9.58 11.19
C ALA A 185 4.91 -8.61 12.05
N PRO A 186 6.19 -8.37 11.70
CA PRO A 186 7.02 -7.39 12.38
C PRO A 186 6.40 -5.98 12.35
N ALA A 187 6.66 -5.19 13.40
CA ALA A 187 6.25 -3.79 13.43
C ALA A 187 7.02 -2.97 12.39
N ARG A 188 6.31 -2.14 11.63
CA ARG A 188 6.90 -1.22 10.66
C ARG A 188 7.35 0.06 11.36
N ALA A 189 8.62 0.44 11.17
CA ALA A 189 9.18 1.64 11.75
C ALA A 189 8.34 2.88 11.40
N GLY A 190 7.97 3.68 12.42
CA GLY A 190 7.16 4.89 12.23
C GLY A 190 5.69 4.65 11.83
N ARG A 191 5.19 3.41 11.83
CA ARG A 191 3.84 3.04 11.34
C ARG A 191 2.99 2.32 12.37
N LYS A 192 3.21 2.64 13.66
CA LYS A 192 2.50 1.99 14.79
C LYS A 192 0.98 2.12 14.67
N LEU A 193 0.48 3.31 14.29
CA LEU A 193 -0.97 3.54 14.17
C LEU A 193 -1.58 2.66 13.08
N ALA A 194 -0.98 2.61 11.89
CA ALA A 194 -1.44 1.71 10.84
C ALA A 194 -1.36 0.23 11.24
N ASP A 195 -0.29 -0.17 11.93
CA ASP A 195 -0.06 -1.54 12.38
C ASP A 195 -1.09 -2.00 13.43
N ASP A 196 -1.40 -1.16 14.40
CA ASP A 196 -2.42 -1.43 15.42
C ASP A 196 -3.81 -1.49 14.78
N GLY A 197 -4.12 -0.52 13.92
CA GLY A 197 -5.38 -0.47 13.18
C GLY A 197 -5.61 -1.71 12.32
N ARG A 198 -4.58 -2.14 11.58
CA ARG A 198 -4.64 -3.34 10.75
C ARG A 198 -4.79 -4.61 11.59
N ARG A 199 -4.15 -4.71 12.76
CA ARG A 199 -4.35 -5.84 13.69
C ARG A 199 -5.79 -5.89 14.22
N GLY A 200 -6.41 -4.73 14.45
CA GLY A 200 -7.83 -4.66 14.74
C GLY A 200 -8.69 -5.23 13.61
N GLU A 201 -8.43 -4.85 12.35
CA GLU A 201 -9.14 -5.38 11.18
C GLU A 201 -8.93 -6.89 11.00
N ILE A 202 -7.72 -7.40 11.26
CA ILE A 202 -7.41 -8.83 11.25
C ILE A 202 -8.23 -9.57 12.31
N ALA A 203 -8.26 -9.06 13.55
CA ALA A 203 -9.01 -9.68 14.65
C ALA A 203 -10.51 -9.77 14.32
N GLN A 204 -11.09 -8.69 13.79
CA GLN A 204 -12.50 -8.67 13.36
C GLN A 204 -12.79 -9.72 12.27
N LEU A 205 -11.85 -9.93 11.33
CA LEU A 205 -12.03 -10.90 10.26
C LEU A 205 -11.90 -12.34 10.76
N LEU A 206 -10.99 -12.60 11.70
CA LEU A 206 -10.87 -13.89 12.38
C LEU A 206 -12.15 -14.23 13.18
N ASP A 207 -12.75 -13.25 13.85
CA ASP A 207 -14.02 -13.44 14.55
C ASP A 207 -15.15 -13.81 13.59
N LYS A 208 -15.22 -13.17 12.41
CA LYS A 208 -16.18 -13.53 11.36
C LYS A 208 -15.98 -14.95 10.86
N ILE A 209 -14.74 -15.37 10.62
CA ILE A 209 -14.41 -16.75 10.23
C ILE A 209 -14.90 -17.74 11.31
N ALA A 210 -14.64 -17.45 12.58
CA ALA A 210 -15.10 -18.30 13.68
C ALA A 210 -16.62 -18.40 13.76
N GLN A 211 -17.35 -17.33 13.42
CA GLN A 211 -18.81 -17.33 13.36
C GLN A 211 -19.36 -18.15 12.18
N GLN A 212 -18.70 -18.15 11.02
CA GLN A 212 -19.12 -18.91 9.84
C GLN A 212 -18.97 -20.44 9.99
N ARG A 213 -18.18 -20.88 10.98
CA ARG A 213 -17.96 -22.31 11.27
C ARG A 213 -18.86 -22.86 12.38
N LYS A 214 -19.68 -22.03 13.01
CA LYS A 214 -20.67 -22.44 14.01
C LYS A 214 -21.96 -22.83 13.33
#